data_AF-A0A432LJ16-F1
#
_entry.id   AF-A0A432LJ16-F1
#
_cell.length_a   1.000
_cell.length_b   1.000
_cell.length_c   1.000
_cell.angle_alpha   90.00
_cell.angle_beta   90.00
_cell.angle_gamma   90.00
#
_symmetry.space_group_name_H-M   'P 1'
#
loop_
_entity.id
_entity.type
_entity.pdbx_description
1 polymer ?
#
loop_
_entity_poly.entity_id
_entity_poly.type
_entity_poly.pdbx_seq_one_letter_code
_entity_poly.pdbx_strand_id
1 'polypeptide(L)'
;MYMKKIIVFLLVLMQLSCVAQDFSNQDDSYWTDGMTFFVLNPHSNKKDFYVGSGGTLHEGGVLFGLQGKDGKYILVETDNGEPKGSQMYQYGQYLLYEAKNVKVELKTISDKRYLLFYSGKELVTVFHEEKGKPFSEKSTGLYALEKRIVQKILLAGEYIDSKGDLVTFSAKGQDVYGLNKGGSAYKIMEMYDMPDRLIKLSDGTIYEIEHDDDGLTLTRMKKRRDDSGDFEPTEYKVKLYHVLPNQMKGTAGKTSRFDFASNEMLYIDWLGNFTNNELRLMRNEIYARHGYRFSTPDMQEYFSACPWYSPRDNNDAAVAELSEIEKINVQQIKRAEKQKIMNGQQPVKTFLSKNYLRPIYV
;
A
#
# COMPACT_ATOMS: atom_id res chain seq x y z
N MET A 1 -19.82 13.31 38.24
CA MET A 1 -20.24 12.98 36.87
C MET A 1 -19.21 12.04 36.25
N TYR A 2 -19.28 10.77 36.63
CA TYR A 2 -18.32 9.70 36.37
C TYR A 2 -18.80 8.90 35.16
N MET A 3 -18.42 9.30 33.92
CA MET A 3 -18.80 8.53 32.72
C MET A 3 -17.87 8.74 31.51
N LYS A 4 -16.57 9.00 31.73
CA LYS A 4 -15.58 9.10 30.65
C LYS A 4 -14.35 8.19 30.78
N LYS A 5 -14.20 7.44 31.88
CA LYS A 5 -13.04 6.54 32.09
C LYS A 5 -13.28 5.07 31.72
N ILE A 6 -14.51 4.69 31.34
CA ILE A 6 -14.84 3.29 31.02
C ILE A 6 -14.68 2.98 29.53
N ILE A 7 -14.81 3.97 28.64
CA ILE A 7 -14.71 3.75 27.18
C ILE A 7 -13.25 3.53 26.72
N VAL A 8 -12.29 4.20 27.33
CA VAL A 8 -10.86 4.03 27.00
C VAL A 8 -10.33 2.67 27.50
N PHE A 9 -10.84 2.16 28.62
CA PHE A 9 -10.39 0.88 29.18
C PHE A 9 -10.97 -0.34 28.42
N LEU A 10 -12.17 -0.21 27.82
CA LEU A 10 -12.78 -1.24 26.97
C LEU A 10 -12.07 -1.37 25.61
N LEU A 11 -11.61 -0.26 25.02
CA LEU A 11 -10.78 -0.28 23.80
C LEU A 11 -9.41 -0.93 24.06
N VAL A 12 -8.80 -0.66 25.23
CA VAL A 12 -7.53 -1.29 25.64
C VAL A 12 -7.68 -2.80 25.89
N LEU A 13 -8.84 -3.27 26.37
CA LEU A 13 -9.12 -4.71 26.53
C LEU A 13 -9.44 -5.43 25.21
N MET A 14 -9.99 -4.73 24.20
CA MET A 14 -10.15 -5.29 22.84
C MET A 14 -8.81 -5.44 22.10
N GLN A 15 -7.87 -4.51 22.31
CA GLN A 15 -6.51 -4.61 21.74
C GLN A 15 -5.71 -5.78 22.34
N LEU A 16 -5.86 -6.05 23.64
CA LEU A 16 -5.19 -7.17 24.31
C LEU A 16 -5.80 -8.56 24.00
N SER A 17 -7.00 -8.62 23.41
CA SER A 17 -7.65 -9.91 23.09
C SER A 17 -7.38 -10.39 21.66
N CYS A 18 -6.96 -9.52 20.73
CA CYS A 18 -6.59 -9.93 19.37
C CYS A 18 -5.22 -10.62 19.31
N VAL A 19 -4.24 -10.16 20.10
CA VAL A 19 -2.89 -10.75 20.19
C VAL A 19 -2.92 -12.16 20.82
N ALA A 20 -4.02 -12.52 21.49
CA ALA A 20 -4.19 -13.79 22.20
C ALA A 20 -5.05 -14.84 21.45
N GLN A 21 -5.60 -14.54 20.26
CA GLN A 21 -6.22 -15.57 19.43
C GLN A 21 -5.12 -16.37 18.73
N ASP A 22 -4.79 -17.54 19.27
CA ASP A 22 -3.91 -18.51 18.62
C ASP A 22 -4.63 -19.07 17.39
N PHE A 23 -4.44 -18.42 16.24
CA PHE A 23 -4.92 -18.90 14.95
C PHE A 23 -4.08 -20.13 14.56
N SER A 24 -4.39 -21.28 15.14
CA SER A 24 -3.67 -22.52 14.88
C SER A 24 -3.69 -22.83 13.39
N ASN A 25 -2.52 -22.84 12.74
CA ASN A 25 -2.37 -23.32 11.37
C ASN A 25 -1.63 -24.66 11.38
N GLN A 26 -2.06 -25.60 10.55
CA GLN A 26 -1.35 -26.87 10.31
C GLN A 26 0.00 -26.68 9.59
N ASP A 27 0.14 -25.62 8.79
CA ASP A 27 1.28 -25.44 7.87
C ASP A 27 2.30 -24.35 8.28
N ASP A 28 2.19 -23.81 9.49
CA ASP A 28 3.01 -22.69 10.02
C ASP A 28 3.21 -21.56 8.99
N SER A 29 2.11 -21.20 8.32
CA SER A 29 2.05 -20.11 7.35
C SER A 29 0.81 -19.22 7.58
N TYR A 30 0.71 -18.13 6.84
CA TYR A 30 -0.50 -17.32 6.79
C TYR A 30 -0.59 -16.61 5.45
N TRP A 31 -1.80 -16.17 5.12
CA TRP A 31 -2.09 -15.38 3.93
C TRP A 31 -2.24 -13.93 4.34
N THR A 32 -1.67 -13.00 3.58
CA THR A 32 -1.77 -11.56 3.89
C THR A 32 -1.74 -10.68 2.63
N ASP A 33 -2.38 -9.52 2.72
CA ASP A 33 -2.23 -8.40 1.78
C ASP A 33 -1.46 -7.22 2.40
N GLY A 34 -0.89 -7.44 3.58
CA GLY A 34 -0.14 -6.48 4.38
C GLY A 34 -0.94 -5.69 5.39
N MET A 35 -2.28 -5.70 5.33
CA MET A 35 -3.14 -5.11 6.36
C MET A 35 -3.96 -6.19 7.08
N THR A 36 -4.43 -7.15 6.29
CA THR A 36 -5.19 -8.31 6.73
C THR A 36 -4.29 -9.54 6.73
N PHE A 37 -4.52 -10.44 7.67
CA PHE A 37 -4.03 -11.81 7.57
C PHE A 37 -5.12 -12.83 7.85
N PHE A 38 -4.93 -14.06 7.37
CA PHE A 38 -5.68 -15.23 7.81
C PHE A 38 -4.86 -16.51 7.66
N VAL A 39 -5.18 -17.51 8.47
CA VAL A 39 -4.74 -18.90 8.27
C VAL A 39 -5.84 -19.65 7.52
N LEU A 40 -5.46 -20.62 6.68
CA LEU A 40 -6.41 -21.38 5.87
C LEU A 40 -6.27 -22.87 6.19
N ASN A 41 -7.25 -23.43 6.90
CA ASN A 41 -7.21 -24.81 7.36
C ASN A 41 -8.24 -25.68 6.64
N PRO A 42 -7.94 -26.95 6.31
CA PRO A 42 -8.94 -27.88 5.79
C PRO A 42 -10.00 -28.19 6.85
N HIS A 43 -11.26 -28.29 6.44
CA HIS A 43 -12.36 -28.63 7.33
C HIS A 43 -12.42 -30.14 7.58
N SER A 44 -12.51 -30.56 8.85
CA SER A 44 -12.44 -31.97 9.25
C SER A 44 -13.52 -32.86 8.61
N ASN A 45 -14.74 -32.32 8.46
CA ASN A 45 -15.91 -33.09 8.00
C ASN A 45 -16.40 -32.76 6.59
N LYS A 46 -15.83 -31.76 5.91
CA LYS A 46 -16.31 -31.27 4.60
C LYS A 46 -15.18 -31.42 3.59
N LYS A 47 -15.37 -32.31 2.62
CA LYS A 47 -14.37 -32.56 1.57
C LYS A 47 -14.17 -31.30 0.72
N ASP A 48 -12.91 -31.03 0.36
CA ASP A 48 -12.53 -29.90 -0.49
C ASP A 48 -13.01 -28.55 0.05
N PHE A 49 -13.17 -28.42 1.37
CA PHE A 49 -13.62 -27.21 2.04
C PHE A 49 -12.55 -26.73 3.01
N TYR A 50 -12.25 -25.43 2.97
CA TYR A 50 -11.25 -24.78 3.80
C TYR A 50 -11.88 -23.63 4.57
N VAL A 51 -11.41 -23.42 5.80
CA VAL A 51 -11.83 -22.32 6.68
C VAL A 51 -10.68 -21.34 6.77
N GLY A 52 -10.92 -20.12 6.30
CA GLY A 52 -10.04 -18.98 6.50
C GLY A 52 -10.41 -18.28 7.81
N SER A 53 -9.46 -18.16 8.75
CA SER A 53 -9.65 -17.48 10.04
C SER A 53 -8.53 -16.48 10.29
N GLY A 54 -8.86 -15.24 10.66
CA GLY A 54 -7.86 -14.20 10.88
C GLY A 54 -8.43 -12.84 11.29
N GLY A 55 -7.75 -11.78 10.87
CA GLY A 55 -7.99 -10.42 11.32
C GLY A 55 -7.14 -9.40 10.59
N THR A 56 -7.16 -8.19 11.13
CA THR A 56 -6.21 -7.12 10.85
C THR A 56 -5.27 -6.94 12.05
N LEU A 57 -4.37 -5.96 11.99
CA LEU A 57 -3.61 -5.53 13.17
C LEU A 57 -4.48 -4.94 14.28
N HIS A 58 -5.65 -4.40 13.95
CA HIS A 58 -6.52 -3.70 14.89
C HIS A 58 -7.64 -4.58 15.47
N GLU A 59 -8.14 -5.50 14.65
CA GLU A 59 -9.40 -6.20 14.88
C GLU A 59 -9.30 -7.64 14.37
N GLY A 60 -9.60 -8.61 15.23
CA GLY A 60 -9.95 -9.96 14.79
C GLY A 60 -11.33 -9.95 14.13
N GLY A 61 -11.62 -10.93 13.27
CA GLY A 61 -12.96 -11.01 12.66
C GLY A 61 -12.99 -11.36 11.18
N VAL A 62 -11.98 -12.04 10.67
CA VAL A 62 -12.03 -12.60 9.32
C VAL A 62 -12.34 -14.09 9.43
N LEU A 63 -13.48 -14.50 8.90
CA LEU A 63 -13.97 -15.87 8.88
C LEU A 63 -14.74 -16.12 7.58
N PHE A 64 -14.25 -17.04 6.76
CA PHE A 64 -14.88 -17.39 5.49
C PHE A 64 -14.53 -18.81 5.06
N GLY A 65 -15.34 -19.36 4.15
CA GLY A 65 -15.14 -20.68 3.60
C GLY A 65 -14.63 -20.60 2.16
N LEU A 66 -13.73 -21.50 1.79
CA LEU A 66 -13.38 -21.76 0.40
C LEU A 66 -13.78 -23.19 0.06
N GLN A 67 -14.72 -23.34 -0.88
CA GLN A 67 -15.09 -24.64 -1.43
C GLN A 67 -14.41 -24.83 -2.78
N GLY A 68 -13.61 -25.88 -2.92
CA GLY A 68 -12.95 -26.24 -4.17
C GLY A 68 -11.65 -27.00 -3.96
N LYS A 69 -10.98 -27.29 -5.05
CA LYS A 69 -9.76 -28.10 -5.09
C LYS A 69 -8.88 -27.71 -6.27
N ASP A 70 -7.66 -28.25 -6.30
CA ASP A 70 -6.73 -28.08 -7.42
C ASP A 70 -6.48 -26.59 -7.77
N GLY A 71 -6.39 -25.75 -6.73
CA GLY A 71 -6.14 -24.32 -6.85
C GLY A 71 -7.31 -23.48 -7.35
N LYS A 72 -8.53 -24.04 -7.44
CA LYS A 72 -9.73 -23.33 -7.86
C LYS A 72 -10.80 -23.46 -6.79
N TYR A 73 -11.24 -22.33 -6.26
CA TYR A 73 -12.20 -22.26 -5.17
C TYR A 73 -13.30 -21.24 -5.44
N ILE A 74 -14.37 -21.37 -4.66
CA ILE A 74 -15.44 -20.38 -4.57
C ILE A 74 -15.50 -19.94 -3.11
N LEU A 75 -15.58 -18.63 -2.91
CA LEU A 75 -15.85 -18.06 -1.60
C LEU A 75 -17.28 -18.37 -1.17
N VAL A 76 -17.42 -18.94 0.01
CA VAL A 76 -18.71 -19.32 0.61
C VAL A 76 -18.77 -18.84 2.05
N GLU A 77 -19.99 -18.63 2.56
CA GLU A 77 -20.17 -18.38 3.99
C GLU A 77 -19.65 -19.59 4.78
N THR A 78 -18.91 -19.35 5.86
CA THR A 78 -18.64 -20.39 6.85
C THR A 78 -19.87 -20.65 7.67
N ASP A 79 -20.19 -21.93 7.85
CA ASP A 79 -20.97 -22.38 9.01
C ASP A 79 -20.03 -22.35 10.22
N ASN A 80 -20.07 -21.26 10.97
CA ASN A 80 -19.29 -21.08 12.20
C ASN A 80 -20.00 -21.72 13.41
N GLY A 81 -21.09 -22.47 13.20
CA GLY A 81 -21.96 -22.98 14.25
C GLY A 81 -22.81 -21.90 14.94
N GLU A 82 -22.65 -20.62 14.55
CA GLU A 82 -23.43 -19.51 15.09
C GLU A 82 -24.73 -19.31 14.30
N PRO A 83 -25.85 -19.02 14.97
CA PRO A 83 -27.10 -18.71 14.30
C PRO A 83 -26.96 -17.50 13.35
N LYS A 84 -27.52 -17.61 12.14
CA LYS A 84 -27.60 -16.49 11.19
C LYS A 84 -28.25 -15.28 11.86
N GLY A 85 -27.50 -14.18 11.96
CA GLY A 85 -27.94 -12.94 12.61
C GLY A 85 -27.43 -12.72 14.05
N SER A 86 -26.63 -13.62 14.62
CA SER A 86 -25.95 -13.38 15.91
C SER A 86 -24.90 -12.27 15.79
N GLN A 87 -24.54 -11.63 16.92
CA GLN A 87 -23.46 -10.64 16.93
C GLN A 87 -22.13 -11.25 16.45
N MET A 88 -21.79 -12.48 16.88
CA MET A 88 -20.60 -13.20 16.43
C MET A 88 -20.63 -13.54 14.92
N TYR A 89 -21.81 -13.78 14.34
CA TYR A 89 -21.99 -13.92 12.90
C TYR A 89 -21.64 -12.63 12.14
N GLN A 90 -21.86 -11.45 12.75
CA GLN A 90 -21.58 -10.15 12.14
C GLN A 90 -20.13 -9.69 12.29
N TYR A 91 -19.46 -10.03 13.39
CA TYR A 91 -18.07 -9.62 13.63
C TYR A 91 -17.02 -10.40 12.81
N GLY A 92 -17.40 -11.54 12.24
CA GLY A 92 -16.47 -12.46 11.57
C GLY A 92 -16.35 -12.32 10.04
N GLN A 93 -16.98 -11.35 9.37
CA GLN A 93 -17.22 -11.45 7.92
C GLN A 93 -16.77 -10.24 7.08
N TYR A 94 -15.78 -9.47 7.54
CA TYR A 94 -15.57 -8.11 7.04
C TYR A 94 -15.12 -7.94 5.58
N LEU A 95 -14.33 -8.85 5.00
CA LEU A 95 -13.52 -8.46 3.82
C LEU A 95 -14.10 -8.72 2.44
N LEU A 96 -15.11 -9.60 2.29
CA LEU A 96 -15.37 -10.17 0.96
C LEU A 96 -16.83 -10.20 0.52
N TYR A 97 -17.79 -9.79 1.36
CA TYR A 97 -19.22 -9.92 1.06
C TYR A 97 -19.80 -8.86 0.11
N GLU A 98 -19.07 -7.78 -0.18
CA GLU A 98 -19.55 -6.82 -1.18
C GLU A 98 -19.61 -7.44 -2.59
N ALA A 99 -18.84 -8.50 -2.84
CA ALA A 99 -18.79 -9.20 -4.10
C ALA A 99 -19.58 -10.52 -4.06
N LYS A 100 -20.54 -10.68 -4.98
CA LYS A 100 -21.27 -11.94 -5.18
C LYS A 100 -20.47 -12.89 -6.07
N ASN A 101 -20.57 -14.20 -5.80
CA ASN A 101 -19.97 -15.27 -6.61
C ASN A 101 -18.45 -15.13 -6.79
N VAL A 102 -17.73 -14.83 -5.71
CA VAL A 102 -16.27 -14.65 -5.76
C VAL A 102 -15.59 -15.99 -6.03
N LYS A 103 -14.82 -16.04 -7.12
CA LYS A 103 -13.93 -17.15 -7.44
C LYS A 103 -12.55 -16.86 -6.89
N VAL A 104 -11.89 -17.87 -6.37
CA VAL A 104 -10.53 -17.74 -5.84
C VAL A 104 -9.62 -18.68 -6.60
N GLU A 105 -8.52 -18.14 -7.11
CA GLU A 105 -7.50 -18.90 -7.80
C GLU A 105 -6.22 -18.90 -6.97
N LEU A 106 -5.69 -20.08 -6.66
CA LEU A 106 -4.36 -20.24 -6.12
C LEU A 106 -3.36 -20.26 -7.27
N LYS A 107 -2.37 -19.38 -7.20
CA LYS A 107 -1.32 -19.28 -8.21
C LYS A 107 0.04 -19.20 -7.57
N THR A 108 1.02 -19.87 -8.16
CA THR A 108 2.44 -19.67 -7.83
C THR A 108 3.04 -18.77 -8.89
N ILE A 109 3.57 -17.62 -8.48
CA ILE A 109 4.24 -16.67 -9.37
C ILE A 109 5.65 -16.49 -8.81
N SER A 110 6.64 -16.84 -9.62
CA SER A 110 8.03 -17.06 -9.16
C SER A 110 8.07 -18.12 -8.05
N ASP A 111 8.48 -17.74 -6.84
CA ASP A 111 8.60 -18.60 -5.66
C ASP A 111 7.51 -18.33 -4.60
N LYS A 112 6.58 -17.40 -4.87
CA LYS A 112 5.51 -17.02 -3.95
C LYS A 112 4.14 -17.53 -4.41
N ARG A 113 3.33 -17.93 -3.44
CA ARG A 113 1.94 -18.35 -3.64
C ARG A 113 0.99 -17.20 -3.37
N TYR A 114 -0.03 -17.08 -4.22
CA TYR A 114 -1.04 -16.04 -4.16
C TYR A 114 -2.44 -16.63 -4.26
N LEU A 115 -3.37 -16.13 -3.45
CA LEU A 115 -4.80 -16.32 -3.63
C LEU A 115 -5.37 -15.06 -4.29
N LEU A 116 -5.93 -15.21 -5.48
CA LEU A 116 -6.51 -14.13 -6.27
C LEU A 116 -8.02 -14.23 -6.23
N PHE A 117 -8.70 -13.22 -5.68
CA PHE A 117 -10.14 -13.21 -5.49
C PHE A 117 -10.80 -12.40 -6.61
N TYR A 118 -11.67 -13.02 -7.40
CA TYR A 118 -12.32 -12.42 -8.56
C TYR A 118 -13.84 -12.37 -8.41
N SER A 119 -14.43 -11.20 -8.69
CA SER A 119 -15.85 -11.05 -8.93
C SER A 119 -16.09 -10.86 -10.43
N GLY A 120 -16.58 -11.91 -11.10
CA GLY A 120 -16.63 -11.93 -12.57
C GLY A 120 -15.22 -11.87 -13.17
N LYS A 121 -14.89 -10.75 -13.82
CA LYS A 121 -13.55 -10.48 -14.38
C LYS A 121 -12.74 -9.48 -13.55
N GLU A 122 -13.33 -8.90 -12.51
CA GLU A 122 -12.67 -7.89 -11.67
C GLU A 122 -11.92 -8.60 -10.54
N LEU A 123 -10.62 -8.38 -10.46
CA LEU A 123 -9.82 -8.75 -9.29
C LEU A 123 -10.22 -7.86 -8.10
N VAL A 124 -10.72 -8.48 -7.04
CA VAL A 124 -11.23 -7.81 -5.83
C VAL A 124 -10.11 -7.59 -4.83
N THR A 125 -9.30 -8.62 -4.59
CA THR A 125 -8.15 -8.59 -3.68
C THR A 125 -7.19 -9.74 -3.98
N VAL A 126 -5.96 -9.64 -3.46
CA VAL A 126 -4.89 -10.62 -3.59
C VAL A 126 -4.24 -10.80 -2.23
N PHE A 127 -4.04 -12.05 -1.84
CA PHE A 127 -3.26 -12.40 -0.65
C PHE A 127 -2.07 -13.24 -1.07
N HIS A 128 -0.92 -13.03 -0.43
CA HIS A 128 0.25 -13.88 -0.59
C HIS A 128 0.47 -14.74 0.64
N GLU A 129 1.05 -15.92 0.44
CA GLU A 129 1.47 -16.79 1.54
C GLU A 129 2.80 -16.29 2.12
N GLU A 130 2.87 -16.17 3.43
CA GLU A 130 4.08 -15.92 4.21
C GLU A 130 4.28 -17.04 5.23
N LYS A 131 5.54 -17.31 5.59
CA LYS A 131 5.91 -18.36 6.55
C LYS A 131 6.02 -17.82 7.97
N GLY A 132 5.71 -18.67 8.95
CA GLY A 132 5.71 -18.37 10.37
C GLY A 132 4.37 -17.80 10.85
N LYS A 133 4.44 -16.98 11.91
CA LYS A 133 3.27 -16.40 12.57
C LYS A 133 3.08 -14.92 12.20
N PRO A 134 1.83 -14.45 11.97
CA PRO A 134 1.54 -13.07 11.55
C PRO A 134 2.13 -11.97 12.45
N PHE A 135 2.20 -12.23 13.77
CA PHE A 135 2.61 -11.28 14.81
C PHE A 135 3.99 -11.55 15.39
N SER A 136 4.85 -12.35 14.73
CA SER A 136 6.19 -12.59 15.26
C SER A 136 7.02 -11.30 15.22
N GLU A 137 7.77 -11.00 16.29
CA GLU A 137 8.73 -9.88 16.34
C GLU A 137 9.87 -9.99 15.30
N LYS A 138 10.01 -11.16 14.65
CA LYS A 138 10.96 -11.37 13.57
C LYS A 138 10.48 -10.65 12.30
N SER A 139 11.43 -10.02 11.62
CA SER A 139 11.33 -8.97 10.61
C SER A 139 10.50 -9.22 9.33
N THR A 140 9.70 -10.28 9.25
CA THR A 140 8.86 -10.62 8.09
C THR A 140 7.36 -10.50 8.36
N GLY A 141 6.94 -10.22 9.60
CA GLY A 141 5.53 -10.04 9.97
C GLY A 141 4.88 -8.76 9.42
N LEU A 142 3.57 -8.61 9.68
CA LEU A 142 2.72 -7.50 9.21
C LEU A 142 3.30 -6.11 9.53
N TYR A 143 3.85 -5.94 10.72
CA TYR A 143 4.46 -4.69 11.16
C TYR A 143 5.64 -4.24 10.27
N ALA A 144 6.52 -5.19 9.90
CA ALA A 144 7.63 -4.88 8.99
C ALA A 144 7.15 -4.53 7.58
N LEU A 145 5.95 -4.98 7.21
CA LEU A 145 5.33 -4.67 5.92
C LEU A 145 4.74 -3.26 5.91
N GLU A 146 4.04 -2.85 6.96
CA GLU A 146 3.54 -1.47 7.08
C GLU A 146 4.66 -0.42 7.14
N LYS A 147 5.73 -0.69 7.90
CA LYS A 147 6.89 0.20 7.95
C LYS A 147 7.54 0.36 6.57
N ARG A 148 7.52 -0.70 5.75
CA ARG A 148 7.98 -0.65 4.35
C ARG A 148 7.06 0.23 3.49
N ILE A 149 5.75 0.31 3.76
CA ILE A 149 4.84 1.24 3.05
C ILE A 149 5.30 2.68 3.31
N VAL A 150 5.42 3.11 4.57
CA VAL A 150 5.80 4.50 4.84
C VAL A 150 7.19 4.83 4.29
N GLN A 151 8.14 3.91 4.41
CA GLN A 151 9.49 4.12 3.91
C GLN A 151 9.58 4.10 2.38
N LYS A 152 9.20 3.00 1.73
CA LYS A 152 9.40 2.78 0.29
C LYS A 152 8.34 3.46 -0.57
N ILE A 153 7.11 3.55 -0.09
CA ILE A 153 5.97 4.01 -0.89
C ILE A 153 5.74 5.50 -0.69
N LEU A 154 5.74 5.99 0.56
CA LEU A 154 5.46 7.40 0.83
C LEU A 154 6.69 8.31 0.71
N LEU A 155 7.84 7.86 1.19
CA LEU A 155 9.02 8.73 1.33
C LEU A 155 10.08 8.50 0.28
N ALA A 156 10.42 7.25 -0.05
CA ALA A 156 11.56 6.95 -0.89
C ALA A 156 11.42 7.59 -2.28
N GLY A 157 12.48 8.27 -2.69
CA GLY A 157 12.48 9.00 -3.95
C GLY A 157 13.44 10.18 -3.93
N GLU A 158 13.52 10.82 -5.09
CA GLU A 158 14.25 12.05 -5.29
C GLU A 158 13.29 13.21 -5.50
N TYR A 159 13.58 14.31 -4.81
CA TYR A 159 12.78 15.52 -4.77
C TYR A 159 13.66 16.75 -4.93
N ILE A 160 13.05 17.87 -5.28
CA ILE A 160 13.68 19.18 -5.36
C ILE A 160 13.02 20.10 -4.35
N ASP A 161 13.79 20.79 -3.52
CA ASP A 161 13.23 21.80 -2.62
C ASP A 161 12.87 23.10 -3.36
N SER A 162 12.34 24.09 -2.63
CA SER A 162 11.96 25.39 -3.21
C SER A 162 13.11 26.22 -3.76
N LYS A 163 14.37 25.87 -3.45
CA LYS A 163 15.58 26.53 -3.96
C LYS A 163 16.17 25.81 -5.18
N GLY A 164 15.66 24.64 -5.50
CA GLY A 164 16.22 23.81 -6.57
C GLY A 164 17.22 22.77 -6.07
N ASP A 165 17.42 22.60 -4.77
CA ASP A 165 18.37 21.64 -4.23
C ASP A 165 17.77 20.23 -4.19
N LEU A 166 18.58 19.22 -4.50
CA LEU A 166 18.15 17.81 -4.50
C LEU A 166 18.01 17.29 -3.06
N VAL A 167 16.88 16.65 -2.78
CA VAL A 167 16.60 15.91 -1.55
C VAL A 167 16.29 14.46 -1.91
N THR A 168 16.95 13.50 -1.27
CA THR A 168 16.79 12.07 -1.59
C THR A 168 16.47 11.29 -0.32
N PHE A 169 15.32 10.61 -0.32
CA PHE A 169 14.98 9.59 0.67
C PHE A 169 15.34 8.21 0.13
N SER A 170 16.14 7.46 0.87
CA SER A 170 16.64 6.15 0.44
C SER A 170 15.54 5.08 0.44
N ALA A 171 15.44 4.31 -0.64
CA ALA A 171 14.59 3.11 -0.69
C ALA A 171 15.20 1.92 0.11
N LYS A 172 16.48 2.00 0.48
CA LYS A 172 17.23 0.91 1.14
C LYS A 172 17.27 1.04 2.67
N GLY A 173 17.01 2.22 3.21
CA GLY A 173 17.18 2.54 4.62
C GLY A 173 16.43 3.82 5.01
N GLN A 174 16.39 4.14 6.29
CA GLN A 174 15.76 5.37 6.78
C GLN A 174 16.78 6.52 6.75
N ASP A 175 17.29 6.81 5.56
CA ASP A 175 18.28 7.86 5.31
C ASP A 175 17.69 8.92 4.38
N VAL A 176 17.96 10.20 4.70
CA VAL A 176 17.59 11.35 3.88
C VAL A 176 18.82 12.22 3.62
N TYR A 177 19.03 12.59 2.37
CA TYR A 177 20.12 13.45 1.93
C TYR A 177 19.58 14.79 1.46
N GLY A 178 20.24 15.89 1.81
CA GLY A 178 19.92 17.24 1.30
C GLY A 178 18.94 18.05 2.16
N LEU A 179 18.07 17.41 2.95
CA LEU A 179 17.01 18.09 3.70
C LEU A 179 17.51 19.14 4.71
N ASN A 180 18.63 18.92 5.40
CA ASN A 180 19.19 19.82 6.43
C ASN A 180 20.69 20.15 6.24
N LYS A 181 21.19 20.16 4.99
CA LYS A 181 22.64 20.21 4.64
C LYS A 181 23.43 19.03 5.20
N GLY A 182 23.52 17.95 4.41
CA GLY A 182 24.18 16.69 4.77
C GLY A 182 23.22 15.50 4.73
N GLY A 183 23.77 14.28 4.75
CA GLY A 183 22.98 13.07 4.95
C GLY A 183 22.58 12.93 6.42
N SER A 184 21.32 12.62 6.70
CA SER A 184 20.76 12.39 8.04
C SER A 184 19.97 11.10 8.07
N ALA A 185 20.06 10.35 9.18
CA ALA A 185 19.14 9.26 9.44
C ALA A 185 17.80 9.83 9.93
N TYR A 186 16.71 9.15 9.63
CA TYR A 186 15.39 9.41 10.21
C TYR A 186 14.81 8.12 10.81
N LYS A 187 13.82 8.29 11.67
CA LYS A 187 12.96 7.20 12.15
C LYS A 187 11.52 7.57 11.88
N ILE A 188 10.81 6.69 11.19
CA ILE A 188 9.34 6.69 11.17
C ILE A 188 8.91 6.50 12.62
N MET A 189 8.15 7.46 13.14
CA MET A 189 7.61 7.40 14.47
C MET A 189 6.41 6.46 14.50
N GLU A 190 6.07 6.01 15.69
CA GLU A 190 4.97 5.08 15.89
C GLU A 190 3.92 5.73 16.78
N MET A 191 2.65 5.51 16.44
CA MET A 191 1.50 5.85 17.25
C MET A 191 0.71 4.57 17.49
N TYR A 192 0.50 4.21 18.76
CA TYR A 192 -0.12 2.93 19.14
C TYR A 192 0.57 1.71 18.49
N ASP A 193 1.91 1.67 18.56
CA ASP A 193 2.75 0.62 17.97
C ASP A 193 2.58 0.43 16.45
N MET A 194 2.19 1.49 15.74
CA MET A 194 2.06 1.49 14.27
C MET A 194 2.77 2.66 13.61
N PRO A 195 3.37 2.48 12.42
CA PRO A 195 4.00 3.56 11.67
C PRO A 195 3.08 4.75 11.44
N ASP A 196 3.48 5.92 11.91
CA ASP A 196 2.77 7.19 11.72
C ASP A 196 3.37 7.97 10.52
N ARG A 197 2.66 8.99 10.04
CA ARG A 197 3.18 9.96 9.05
C ARG A 197 4.12 10.99 9.66
N LEU A 198 4.72 10.65 10.80
CA LEU A 198 5.72 11.43 11.49
C LEU A 198 7.10 10.80 11.30
N ILE A 199 8.08 11.61 10.91
CA ILE A 199 9.50 11.22 10.92
C ILE A 199 10.28 12.06 11.90
N LYS A 200 11.16 11.42 12.65
CA LYS A 200 12.13 12.06 13.54
C LYS A 200 13.53 11.95 12.94
N LEU A 201 14.15 13.08 12.64
CA LEU A 201 15.53 13.16 12.18
C LEU A 201 16.52 12.91 13.32
N SER A 202 17.77 12.60 12.98
CA SER A 202 18.87 12.38 13.92
C SER A 202 19.15 13.57 14.83
N ASP A 203 18.91 14.80 14.36
CA ASP A 203 19.02 16.03 15.16
C ASP A 203 17.85 16.25 16.15
N GLY A 204 16.87 15.34 16.16
CA GLY A 204 15.68 15.39 17.00
C GLY A 204 14.50 16.16 16.41
N THR A 205 14.66 16.79 15.24
CA THR A 205 13.57 17.46 14.53
C THR A 205 12.51 16.44 14.10
N ILE A 206 11.24 16.80 14.26
CA ILE A 206 10.11 15.96 13.88
C ILE A 206 9.34 16.65 12.77
N TYR A 207 8.99 15.90 11.72
CA TYR A 207 8.17 16.35 10.61
C TYR A 207 6.95 15.45 10.45
N GLU A 208 5.78 16.06 10.29
CA GLU A 208 4.61 15.42 9.69
C GLU A 208 4.71 15.49 8.17
N ILE A 209 4.30 14.41 7.53
CA ILE A 209 4.40 14.20 6.08
C ILE A 209 3.01 14.27 5.47
N GLU A 210 2.82 15.25 4.60
CA GLU A 210 1.71 15.27 3.65
C GLU A 210 2.25 14.93 2.26
N HIS A 211 1.52 14.09 1.52
CA HIS A 211 1.88 13.62 0.19
C HIS A 211 0.78 14.00 -0.82
N ASP A 212 1.18 14.58 -1.95
CA ASP A 212 0.29 14.99 -3.04
C ASP A 212 0.94 14.77 -4.41
N ASP A 213 0.23 15.14 -5.49
CA ASP A 213 0.71 14.99 -6.87
C ASP A 213 2.07 15.64 -7.13
N ASP A 214 2.35 16.74 -6.41
CA ASP A 214 3.55 17.54 -6.62
C ASP A 214 4.73 17.01 -5.82
N GLY A 215 4.50 16.30 -4.72
CA GLY A 215 5.53 15.69 -3.88
C GLY A 215 5.16 15.67 -2.40
N LEU A 216 6.08 16.11 -1.55
CA LEU A 216 5.93 16.08 -0.10
C LEU A 216 5.85 17.49 0.48
N THR A 217 4.96 17.67 1.45
CA THR A 217 5.02 18.80 2.38
C THR A 217 5.41 18.26 3.76
N LEU A 218 6.56 18.70 4.25
CA LEU A 218 7.05 18.36 5.59
C LEU A 218 6.72 19.50 6.54
N THR A 219 5.76 19.30 7.44
CA THR A 219 5.38 20.29 8.46
C THR A 219 6.16 19.99 9.73
N ARG A 220 6.96 20.94 10.23
CA ARG A 220 7.72 20.72 11.46
C ARG A 220 6.76 20.67 12.65
N MET A 221 6.96 19.67 13.50
CA MET A 221 6.15 19.42 14.67
C MET A 221 6.90 19.85 15.94
N LYS A 222 6.15 20.31 16.93
CA LYS A 222 6.64 20.53 18.30
C LYS A 222 5.80 19.73 19.28
N LYS A 223 6.40 19.30 20.38
CA LYS A 223 5.66 18.63 21.46
C LYS A 223 4.69 19.63 22.07
N ARG A 224 3.44 19.21 22.30
CA ARG A 224 2.48 20.01 23.06
C ARG A 224 2.96 20.20 24.50
N ARG A 225 2.54 21.30 25.10
CA ARG A 225 2.86 21.64 26.50
C ARG A 225 1.91 20.97 27.50
N ASP A 226 0.92 20.23 27.03
CA ASP A 226 0.00 19.48 27.87
C ASP A 226 0.57 18.09 28.22
N ASP A 227 -0.12 17.39 29.11
CA ASP A 227 0.27 16.05 29.57
C ASP A 227 -0.09 14.94 28.56
N SER A 228 -0.55 15.29 27.35
CA SER A 228 -0.97 14.30 26.34
C SER A 228 0.23 13.53 25.76
N GLY A 229 1.38 14.19 25.66
CA GLY A 229 2.52 13.67 24.90
C GLY A 229 2.40 13.86 23.39
N ASP A 230 1.33 14.48 22.90
CA ASP A 230 1.07 14.69 21.48
C ASP A 230 1.95 15.78 20.87
N PHE A 231 1.94 15.83 19.53
CA PHE A 231 2.59 16.87 18.75
C PHE A 231 1.57 17.88 18.19
N GLU A 232 2.03 19.10 17.93
CA GLU A 232 1.28 20.13 17.21
C GLU A 232 2.12 20.71 16.07
N PRO A 233 1.50 21.05 14.92
CA PRO A 233 2.22 21.64 13.80
C PRO A 233 2.74 23.03 14.15
N THR A 234 3.90 23.37 13.59
CA THR A 234 4.44 24.73 13.58
C THR A 234 4.15 25.40 12.24
N GLU A 235 4.45 26.69 12.12
CA GLU A 235 4.36 27.41 10.84
C GLU A 235 5.46 27.01 9.84
N TYR A 236 6.50 26.31 10.30
CA TYR A 236 7.63 25.92 9.45
C TYR A 236 7.28 24.71 8.58
N LYS A 237 7.33 24.89 7.27
CA LYS A 237 7.07 23.85 6.26
C LYS A 237 8.19 23.78 5.23
N VAL A 238 8.53 22.57 4.80
CA VAL A 238 9.41 22.31 3.66
C VAL A 238 8.58 21.65 2.56
N LYS A 239 8.48 22.29 1.39
CA LYS A 239 7.88 21.67 0.20
C LYS A 239 8.98 21.03 -0.64
N LEU A 240 8.79 19.77 -0.98
CA LEU A 240 9.67 18.95 -1.80
C LEU A 240 8.88 18.49 -3.03
N TYR A 241 9.35 18.87 -4.21
CA TYR A 241 8.69 18.55 -5.48
C TYR A 241 9.30 17.28 -6.09
N HIS A 242 8.49 16.40 -6.68
CA HIS A 242 9.03 15.28 -7.44
C HIS A 242 9.95 15.76 -8.56
N VAL A 243 11.10 15.09 -8.71
CA VAL A 243 11.96 15.32 -9.87
C VAL A 243 11.29 14.73 -11.11
N LEU A 244 10.93 15.56 -12.08
CA LEU A 244 10.36 15.11 -13.35
C LEU A 244 11.43 14.61 -14.33
N PRO A 245 11.09 13.65 -15.23
CA PRO A 245 12.03 13.17 -16.24
C PRO A 245 12.60 14.25 -17.17
N ASN A 246 11.86 15.33 -17.44
CA ASN A 246 12.34 16.46 -18.24
C ASN A 246 13.17 17.48 -17.44
N GLN A 247 13.28 17.31 -16.12
CA GLN A 247 14.01 18.18 -15.19
C GLN A 247 15.05 17.38 -14.38
N MET A 248 15.60 16.31 -14.98
CA MET A 248 16.47 15.35 -14.28
C MET A 248 17.50 16.01 -13.37
N LYS A 249 17.45 15.65 -12.09
CA LYS A 249 18.50 15.84 -11.10
C LYS A 249 18.72 14.49 -10.41
N GLY A 250 19.96 14.17 -10.07
CA GLY A 250 20.28 12.86 -9.49
C GLY A 250 20.07 11.69 -10.48
N THR A 251 19.29 10.70 -10.06
CA THR A 251 18.94 9.51 -10.84
C THR A 251 17.50 9.51 -11.37
N ALA A 252 16.65 10.41 -10.87
CA ALA A 252 15.28 10.56 -11.34
C ALA A 252 15.24 10.92 -12.83
N GLY A 253 14.29 10.31 -13.54
CA GLY A 253 14.24 10.29 -15.00
C GLY A 253 15.16 9.25 -15.62
N LYS A 254 16.38 9.05 -15.11
CA LYS A 254 17.29 7.97 -15.59
C LYS A 254 16.78 6.58 -15.27
N THR A 255 15.99 6.47 -14.21
CA THR A 255 15.34 5.21 -13.80
C THR A 255 13.82 5.39 -13.69
N SER A 256 13.15 4.24 -13.69
CA SER A 256 11.70 4.10 -13.48
C SER A 256 11.34 4.52 -12.04
N ARG A 257 10.28 5.34 -11.89
CA ARG A 257 9.82 5.85 -10.58
C ARG A 257 9.06 4.78 -9.80
N PHE A 258 8.35 3.93 -10.52
CA PHE A 258 7.52 2.86 -10.00
C PHE A 258 8.02 1.48 -10.46
N ASP A 259 9.34 1.28 -10.52
CA ASP A 259 9.94 0.01 -10.94
C ASP A 259 9.44 -1.18 -10.11
N PHE A 260 9.16 -0.94 -8.83
CA PHE A 260 8.57 -1.92 -7.93
C PHE A 260 7.21 -2.46 -8.43
N ALA A 261 6.45 -1.68 -9.20
CA ALA A 261 5.15 -2.10 -9.74
C ALA A 261 5.25 -3.20 -10.81
N SER A 262 6.46 -3.44 -11.36
CA SER A 262 6.74 -4.55 -12.26
C SER A 262 7.35 -5.77 -11.57
N ASN A 263 7.85 -5.62 -10.35
CA ASN A 263 8.69 -6.63 -9.68
C ASN A 263 8.09 -7.15 -8.35
N GLU A 264 7.25 -6.36 -7.70
CA GLU A 264 6.64 -6.66 -6.41
C GLU A 264 5.10 -6.68 -6.54
N MET A 265 4.42 -7.54 -5.78
CA MET A 265 2.96 -7.56 -5.73
C MET A 265 2.43 -6.31 -5.02
N LEU A 266 1.44 -5.65 -5.61
CA LEU A 266 0.78 -4.47 -5.04
C LEU A 266 -0.56 -4.85 -4.42
N TYR A 267 -0.82 -4.25 -3.25
CA TYR A 267 -2.06 -4.45 -2.50
C TYR A 267 -2.88 -3.17 -2.47
N ILE A 268 -4.20 -3.33 -2.41
CA ILE A 268 -5.14 -2.22 -2.59
C ILE A 268 -4.96 -1.12 -1.55
N ASP A 269 -4.67 -1.48 -0.30
CA ASP A 269 -4.49 -0.51 0.80
C ASP A 269 -3.21 0.31 0.63
N TRP A 270 -2.16 -0.30 0.07
CA TRP A 270 -0.93 0.42 -0.26
C TRP A 270 -1.19 1.42 -1.37
N LEU A 271 -1.93 1.00 -2.40
CA LEU A 271 -2.34 1.86 -3.51
C LEU A 271 -3.22 3.04 -3.05
N GLY A 272 -3.93 2.88 -1.92
CA GLY A 272 -4.67 3.95 -1.26
C GLY A 272 -3.82 5.16 -0.87
N ASN A 273 -2.51 4.99 -0.67
CA ASN A 273 -1.58 6.05 -0.28
C ASN A 273 -1.09 6.94 -1.43
N PHE A 274 -1.29 6.51 -2.67
CA PHE A 274 -0.95 7.29 -3.86
C PHE A 274 -2.11 8.17 -4.28
N THR A 275 -1.85 9.22 -5.05
CA THR A 275 -2.91 10.00 -5.70
C THR A 275 -3.44 9.29 -6.94
N ASN A 276 -4.60 9.73 -7.46
CA ASN A 276 -5.12 9.22 -8.74
C ASN A 276 -4.14 9.44 -9.91
N ASN A 277 -3.40 10.55 -9.91
CA ASN A 277 -2.44 10.83 -10.98
C ASN A 277 -1.21 9.91 -10.88
N GLU A 278 -0.73 9.64 -9.68
CA GLU A 278 0.36 8.69 -9.46
C GLU A 278 -0.04 7.26 -9.82
N LEU A 279 -1.25 6.83 -9.45
CA LEU A 279 -1.78 5.53 -9.85
C LEU A 279 -1.85 5.40 -11.38
N ARG A 280 -2.35 6.43 -12.06
CA ARG A 280 -2.34 6.46 -13.54
C ARG A 280 -0.93 6.37 -14.10
N LEU A 281 0.01 7.10 -13.52
CA LEU A 281 1.40 7.12 -13.96
C LEU A 281 2.06 5.76 -13.75
N MET A 282 1.92 5.17 -12.56
CA MET A 282 2.38 3.83 -12.18
C MET A 282 1.85 2.76 -13.13
N ARG A 283 0.54 2.76 -13.42
CA ARG A 283 -0.06 1.82 -14.37
C ARG A 283 0.51 1.99 -15.78
N ASN A 284 0.69 3.23 -16.23
CA ASN A 284 1.24 3.49 -17.55
C ASN A 284 2.73 3.18 -17.62
N GLU A 285 3.47 3.32 -16.53
CA GLU A 285 4.89 2.96 -16.47
C GLU A 285 5.09 1.46 -16.71
N ILE A 286 4.22 0.61 -16.16
CA ILE A 286 4.19 -0.83 -16.48
C ILE A 286 4.12 -1.03 -18.00
N TYR A 287 3.18 -0.38 -18.70
CA TYR A 287 3.09 -0.48 -20.16
C TYR A 287 4.30 0.12 -20.88
N ALA A 288 4.83 1.25 -20.39
CA ALA A 288 5.96 1.96 -20.99
C ALA A 288 7.22 1.09 -21.03
N ARG A 289 7.45 0.27 -19.98
CA ARG A 289 8.59 -0.66 -19.92
C ARG A 289 8.60 -1.71 -21.02
N HIS A 290 7.42 -2.06 -21.53
CA HIS A 290 7.25 -2.98 -22.66
C HIS A 290 7.15 -2.25 -24.01
N GLY A 291 7.41 -0.94 -24.03
CA GLY A 291 7.44 -0.12 -25.23
C GLY A 291 6.06 0.30 -25.73
N TYR A 292 5.04 0.34 -24.86
CA TYR A 292 3.72 0.84 -25.23
C TYR A 292 3.79 2.31 -25.66
N ARG A 293 3.32 2.60 -26.87
CA ARG A 293 3.27 3.95 -27.44
C ARG A 293 2.02 4.70 -26.98
N PHE A 294 2.21 5.76 -26.20
CA PHE A 294 1.13 6.63 -25.72
C PHE A 294 0.66 7.65 -26.77
N SER A 295 -0.66 7.84 -26.85
CA SER A 295 -1.31 8.87 -27.68
C SER A 295 -1.83 10.07 -26.90
N THR A 296 -1.99 9.94 -25.57
CA THR A 296 -2.40 11.06 -24.72
C THR A 296 -1.21 11.99 -24.52
N PRO A 297 -1.34 13.30 -24.80
CA PRO A 297 -0.20 14.22 -24.82
C PRO A 297 0.65 14.19 -23.55
N ASP A 298 0.02 14.11 -22.37
CA ASP A 298 0.73 14.16 -21.09
C ASP A 298 1.56 12.90 -20.80
N MET A 299 1.05 11.71 -21.09
CA MET A 299 1.82 10.47 -20.97
C MET A 299 2.92 10.40 -22.03
N GLN A 300 2.62 10.84 -23.26
CA GLN A 300 3.62 10.88 -24.32
C GLN A 300 4.77 11.81 -23.94
N GLU A 301 4.48 13.01 -23.46
CA GLU A 301 5.48 13.98 -23.01
C GLU A 301 6.30 13.44 -21.83
N TYR A 302 5.63 12.91 -20.80
CA TYR A 302 6.31 12.35 -19.63
C TYR A 302 7.27 11.21 -19.99
N PHE A 303 6.79 10.18 -20.69
CA PHE A 303 7.61 9.01 -20.99
C PHE A 303 8.64 9.27 -22.07
N SER A 304 8.38 10.17 -23.04
CA SER A 304 9.41 10.53 -24.05
C SER A 304 10.61 11.26 -23.44
N ALA A 305 10.44 11.86 -22.26
CA ALA A 305 11.55 12.44 -21.49
C ALA A 305 12.33 11.39 -20.66
N CYS A 306 11.83 10.16 -20.55
CA CYS A 306 12.53 9.07 -19.86
C CYS A 306 13.55 8.39 -20.80
N PRO A 307 14.87 8.46 -20.55
CA PRO A 307 15.89 7.80 -21.39
C PRO A 307 15.77 6.28 -21.50
N TRP A 308 15.09 5.61 -20.57
CA TRP A 308 14.86 4.16 -20.60
C TRP A 308 13.63 3.75 -21.42
N TYR A 309 12.79 4.70 -21.85
CA TYR A 309 11.57 4.40 -22.60
C TYR A 309 11.85 4.36 -24.10
N SER A 310 11.48 3.24 -24.73
CA SER A 310 11.62 3.05 -26.17
C SER A 310 10.29 2.56 -26.75
N PRO A 311 9.45 3.44 -27.32
CA PRO A 311 8.15 3.06 -27.88
C PRO A 311 8.31 2.14 -29.10
N ARG A 312 7.43 1.14 -29.19
CA ARG A 312 7.29 0.22 -30.33
C ARG A 312 6.06 0.62 -31.16
N ASP A 313 5.94 0.04 -32.35
CA ASP A 313 4.81 0.33 -33.24
C ASP A 313 3.56 -0.52 -32.92
N ASN A 314 3.74 -1.63 -32.22
CA ASN A 314 2.66 -2.55 -31.87
C ASN A 314 2.40 -2.57 -30.36
N ASN A 315 1.33 -1.88 -29.94
CA ASN A 315 0.89 -1.85 -28.55
C ASN A 315 0.33 -3.19 -28.05
N ASP A 316 -0.25 -4.01 -28.92
CA ASP A 316 -0.79 -5.32 -28.52
C ASP A 316 0.34 -6.28 -28.13
N ALA A 317 1.47 -6.21 -28.83
CA ALA A 317 2.67 -6.96 -28.46
C ALA A 317 3.21 -6.51 -27.08
N ALA A 318 3.29 -5.20 -26.83
CA ALA A 318 3.70 -4.66 -25.54
C ALA A 318 2.79 -5.12 -24.38
N VAL A 319 1.47 -5.18 -24.60
CA VAL A 319 0.52 -5.66 -23.59
C VAL A 319 0.60 -7.17 -23.40
N ALA A 320 0.87 -7.94 -24.46
CA ALA A 320 1.01 -9.40 -24.38
C ALA A 320 2.24 -9.82 -23.55
N GLU A 321 3.33 -9.04 -23.63
CA GLU A 321 4.59 -9.26 -22.93
C GLU A 321 4.55 -8.97 -21.43
N LEU A 322 3.47 -8.35 -20.92
CA LEU A 322 3.32 -8.11 -19.48
C LEU A 322 3.47 -9.43 -18.70
N SER A 323 4.32 -9.39 -17.68
CA SER A 323 4.44 -10.46 -16.70
C SER A 323 3.13 -10.66 -15.93
N GLU A 324 3.04 -11.77 -15.22
CA GLU A 324 1.84 -12.05 -14.43
C GLU A 324 1.65 -11.08 -13.27
N ILE A 325 2.74 -10.68 -12.60
CA ILE A 325 2.72 -9.65 -11.55
C ILE A 325 2.19 -8.34 -12.14
N GLU A 326 2.70 -7.92 -13.30
CA GLU A 326 2.26 -6.69 -13.97
C GLU A 326 0.77 -6.74 -14.34
N LYS A 327 0.28 -7.87 -14.88
CA LYS A 327 -1.14 -8.06 -15.21
C LYS A 327 -2.04 -7.96 -13.97
N ILE A 328 -1.59 -8.47 -12.83
CA ILE A 328 -2.31 -8.40 -11.55
C ILE A 328 -2.27 -6.97 -11.00
N ASN A 329 -1.09 -6.35 -10.96
CA ASN A 329 -0.88 -4.99 -10.46
C ASN A 329 -1.67 -3.96 -11.28
N VAL A 330 -1.74 -4.10 -12.61
CA VAL A 330 -2.59 -3.25 -13.46
C VAL A 330 -4.05 -3.32 -13.04
N GLN A 331 -4.58 -4.49 -12.66
CA GLN A 331 -5.95 -4.64 -12.18
C GLN A 331 -6.13 -3.99 -10.80
N GLN A 332 -5.19 -4.22 -9.88
CA GLN A 332 -5.21 -3.60 -8.55
C GLN A 332 -5.17 -2.06 -8.62
N ILE A 333 -4.29 -1.50 -9.47
CA ILE A 333 -4.18 -0.06 -9.67
C ILE A 333 -5.48 0.51 -10.25
N LYS A 334 -6.08 -0.14 -11.26
CA LYS A 334 -7.37 0.26 -11.81
C LYS A 334 -8.48 0.27 -10.78
N ARG A 335 -8.49 -0.71 -9.87
CA ARG A 335 -9.44 -0.78 -8.77
C ARG A 335 -9.22 0.36 -7.77
N ALA A 336 -7.97 0.67 -7.42
CA ALA A 336 -7.63 1.79 -6.54
C ALA A 336 -8.09 3.14 -7.12
N GLU A 337 -7.87 3.38 -8.41
CA GLU A 337 -8.34 4.58 -9.11
C GLU A 337 -9.88 4.70 -9.02
N LYS A 338 -10.60 3.60 -9.26
CA LYS A 338 -12.07 3.55 -9.17
C LYS A 338 -12.55 3.86 -7.75
N GLN A 339 -11.94 3.28 -6.72
CA GLN A 339 -12.28 3.52 -5.30
C GLN A 339 -12.10 5.00 -4.93
N LYS A 340 -10.99 5.62 -5.36
CA LYS A 340 -10.75 7.05 -5.11
C LYS A 340 -11.80 7.95 -5.76
N ILE A 341 -12.21 7.65 -6.98
CA ILE A 341 -13.29 8.38 -7.67
C ILE A 341 -14.61 8.24 -6.91
N MET A 342 -14.95 7.03 -6.45
CA MET A 342 -16.18 6.79 -5.66
C MET A 342 -16.14 7.54 -4.32
N ASN A 343 -14.97 7.70 -3.72
CA ASN A 343 -14.76 8.44 -2.47
C ASN A 343 -14.67 9.97 -2.67
N GLY A 344 -15.07 10.48 -3.82
CA GLY A 344 -15.14 11.93 -4.10
C GLY A 344 -13.81 12.59 -4.48
N GLN A 345 -12.74 11.82 -4.70
CA GLN A 345 -11.50 12.38 -5.25
C GLN A 345 -11.67 12.68 -6.73
N GLN A 346 -11.09 13.79 -7.19
CA GLN A 346 -11.29 14.23 -8.57
C GLN A 346 -10.74 13.21 -9.59
N PRO A 347 -11.40 13.06 -10.74
CA PRO A 347 -10.86 12.29 -11.85
C PRO A 347 -9.57 12.94 -12.35
N VAL A 348 -8.71 12.12 -12.96
CA VAL A 348 -7.40 12.53 -13.46
C VAL A 348 -7.54 13.66 -14.51
N LYS A 349 -7.14 14.87 -14.08
CA LYS A 349 -6.93 16.12 -14.84
C LYS A 349 -6.07 15.99 -16.09
N THR A 350 -4.76 15.99 -15.82
CA THR A 350 -3.60 15.95 -16.72
C THR A 350 -2.41 16.05 -15.76
N PHE A 351 -1.37 15.24 -15.90
CA PHE A 351 -0.23 15.24 -14.96
C PHE A 351 0.53 16.60 -14.94
N LEU A 352 0.50 17.32 -16.06
CA LEU A 352 1.30 18.54 -16.29
C LEU A 352 0.54 19.86 -15.98
N SER A 353 -0.71 19.79 -15.52
CA SER A 353 -1.62 20.95 -15.48
C SER A 353 -1.48 21.88 -14.27
N LYS A 354 -0.63 21.56 -13.28
CA LYS A 354 -0.45 22.38 -12.07
C LYS A 354 1.04 22.63 -11.82
N ASN A 355 1.49 23.85 -12.11
CA ASN A 355 2.69 24.49 -11.52
C ASN A 355 4.11 23.94 -11.80
N TYR A 356 4.34 23.03 -12.76
CA TYR A 356 5.71 22.58 -13.11
C TYR A 356 6.54 23.56 -13.96
N LEU A 357 5.98 24.74 -14.25
CA LEU A 357 6.60 25.85 -14.98
C LEU A 357 6.64 27.11 -14.12
N ARG A 358 7.27 27.10 -12.95
CA ARG A 358 7.92 28.34 -12.51
C ARG A 358 9.30 28.34 -13.14
N PRO A 359 9.58 29.25 -14.10
CA PRO A 359 10.94 29.50 -14.49
C PRO A 359 11.67 29.89 -13.21
N ILE A 360 12.78 29.21 -12.93
CA ILE A 360 13.81 29.77 -12.07
C ILE A 360 14.30 30.99 -12.86
N TYR A 361 13.67 32.16 -12.63
CA TYR A 361 14.27 33.40 -13.06
C TYR A 361 15.50 33.61 -12.18
N VAL A 362 16.65 33.59 -12.85
CA VAL A 362 18.01 33.79 -12.32
C VAL A 362 18.11 35.11 -11.58
#